data_AF-A0A8E2KS57-F1
#
_entry.id   AF-A0A8E2KS57-F1
#
_cell.length_a   1.000
_cell.length_b   1.000
_cell.length_c   1.000
_cell.angle_alpha   90.00
_cell.angle_beta   90.00
_cell.angle_gamma   90.00
#
_symmetry.space_group_name_H-M   'P 1'
#
loop_
_entity.id
_entity.type
_entity.pdbx_description
1 polymer ?
#
loop_
_entity_poly.entity_id
_entity_poly.type
_entity_poly.pdbx_seq_one_letter_code
_entity_poly.pdbx_strand_id
1 'polypeptide(L)'
;MKFSKFSELVNRILSNNHSHRRDMDVTIVVHSPGSIGSTPSVEVQSIHAGFDWDAGKVLIFPAQPLTTLTPEQITDITDSVRKGQSWHAYQEYKKHKEQLGKLSIELDAARRRITELESERAVLAAENAELKSVHPQPFGAEMMKALDAYEKHQDEVPETGMLNAFFILRDSIRVDTPATDAFLAEVRAQGVEMYADNLDNGADDAERGGFDYAVKFLRSEASSVRLFADQLRKGGSQ
;
A
#
# COMPACT_ATOMS: atom_id res chain seq x y z
N MET A 1 49.60 26.87 -20.43
CA MET A 1 49.78 27.87 -21.51
C MET A 1 50.72 28.98 -20.99
N LYS A 2 51.56 29.61 -21.84
CA LYS A 2 52.39 30.75 -21.41
C LYS A 2 51.54 32.03 -21.27
N PHE A 3 51.94 32.94 -20.38
CA PHE A 3 51.17 34.16 -20.09
C PHE A 3 51.04 35.09 -21.30
N SER A 4 52.06 35.21 -22.15
CA SER A 4 51.99 35.99 -23.39
C SER A 4 50.84 35.53 -24.30
N LYS A 5 50.74 34.22 -24.55
CA LYS A 5 49.67 33.62 -25.33
C LYS A 5 48.30 33.76 -24.65
N PHE A 6 48.24 33.69 -23.31
CA PHE A 6 47.01 33.99 -22.57
C PHE A 6 46.56 35.44 -22.78
N SER A 7 47.48 36.40 -22.66
CA SER A 7 47.21 37.83 -22.88
C SER A 7 46.74 38.11 -24.31
N GLU A 8 47.35 37.49 -25.32
CA GLU A 8 46.90 37.57 -26.71
C GLU A 8 45.45 37.10 -26.88
N LEU A 9 45.06 35.99 -26.24
CA LEU A 9 43.70 35.46 -26.29
C LEU A 9 42.70 36.41 -25.62
N VAL A 10 43.05 36.97 -24.46
CA VAL A 10 42.21 37.97 -23.76
C VAL A 10 42.04 39.21 -24.63
N ASN A 11 43.13 39.75 -25.20
CA ASN A 11 43.08 40.91 -26.07
C ASN A 11 42.23 40.67 -27.33
N ARG A 12 42.28 39.45 -27.88
CA ARG A 12 41.44 39.05 -29.03
C ARG A 12 39.95 39.06 -28.68
N ILE A 13 39.57 38.59 -27.47
CA ILE A 13 38.18 38.61 -26.99
C ILE A 13 37.70 40.05 -26.81
N LEU A 14 38.54 40.92 -26.26
CA LEU A 14 38.24 42.34 -26.05
C LEU A 14 38.14 43.13 -27.37
N SER A 15 38.91 42.75 -28.41
CA SER A 15 38.88 43.39 -29.73
C SER A 15 37.69 43.00 -30.62
N ASN A 16 36.86 42.05 -30.18
CA ASN A 16 35.75 41.56 -30.98
C ASN A 16 34.48 42.40 -30.73
N ASN A 17 33.86 42.99 -31.76
CA ASN A 17 32.77 43.96 -31.64
C ASN A 17 31.50 43.47 -30.88
N HIS A 18 31.39 42.17 -30.58
CA HIS A 18 30.28 41.60 -29.80
C HIS A 18 30.44 41.75 -28.27
N SER A 19 31.65 42.04 -27.76
CA SER A 19 31.91 42.19 -26.31
C SER A 19 31.76 43.63 -25.81
N HIS A 20 31.60 44.63 -26.68
CA HIS A 20 31.55 46.05 -26.31
C HIS A 20 30.27 46.52 -25.58
N ARG A 21 29.30 45.63 -25.31
CA ARG A 21 28.02 46.03 -24.70
C ARG A 21 27.91 45.75 -23.20
N ARG A 22 28.79 44.94 -22.60
CA ARG A 22 28.76 44.60 -21.16
C ARG A 22 30.16 44.28 -20.66
N ASP A 23 30.47 44.69 -19.43
CA ASP A 23 31.64 44.21 -18.70
C ASP A 23 31.49 42.68 -18.51
N MET A 24 32.59 41.93 -18.70
CA MET A 24 32.56 40.47 -18.74
C MET A 24 33.14 39.88 -17.45
N ASP A 25 32.37 39.03 -16.78
CA ASP A 25 32.87 38.28 -15.61
C ASP A 25 33.87 37.20 -16.06
N VAL A 26 34.95 37.04 -15.29
CA VAL A 26 35.93 35.97 -15.49
C VAL A 26 35.59 34.81 -14.56
N THR A 27 35.26 33.65 -15.13
CA THR A 27 34.90 32.45 -14.37
C THR A 27 35.76 31.25 -14.75
N ILE A 28 35.91 30.31 -13.82
CA ILE A 28 36.57 29.01 -14.00
C ILE A 28 35.49 27.95 -14.15
N VAL A 29 35.52 27.20 -15.26
CA VAL A 29 34.56 26.13 -15.54
C VAL A 29 34.72 24.99 -14.52
N VAL A 30 33.59 24.55 -13.95
CA VAL A 30 33.51 23.37 -13.09
C VAL A 30 33.08 22.18 -13.93
N HIS A 31 33.82 21.08 -13.83
CA HIS A 31 33.44 19.84 -14.49
C HIS A 31 32.24 19.22 -13.78
N SER A 32 31.06 19.32 -14.39
CA SER A 32 29.80 18.77 -13.87
C SER A 32 29.11 17.91 -14.95
N PRO A 33 29.43 16.60 -15.03
CA PRO A 33 28.80 15.69 -15.99
C PRO A 33 27.27 15.73 -15.86
N GLY A 34 26.57 15.88 -16.98
CA GLY A 34 25.09 15.86 -17.02
C GLY A 34 24.40 17.17 -16.64
N SER A 35 25.13 18.28 -16.48
CA SER A 35 24.51 19.61 -16.29
C SER A 35 23.72 20.03 -17.54
N ILE A 36 22.48 20.48 -17.35
CA ILE A 36 21.63 21.04 -18.41
C ILE A 36 21.54 22.56 -18.18
N GLY A 37 21.87 23.37 -19.19
CA GLY A 37 21.82 24.83 -19.11
C GLY A 37 23.20 25.48 -19.24
N SER A 38 23.37 26.66 -18.65
CA SER A 38 24.62 27.42 -18.70
C SER A 38 25.81 26.63 -18.15
N THR A 39 27.00 26.87 -18.71
CA THR A 39 28.23 26.20 -18.27
C THR A 39 28.48 26.46 -16.78
N PRO A 40 28.50 25.43 -15.93
CA PRO A 40 28.76 25.60 -14.51
C PRO A 40 30.17 26.15 -14.33
N SER A 41 30.27 27.25 -13.59
CA SER A 41 31.53 27.95 -13.39
C SER A 41 31.53 28.69 -12.06
N VAL A 42 32.72 28.97 -11.56
CA VAL A 42 32.95 29.73 -10.33
C VAL A 42 33.70 31.01 -10.69
N GLU A 43 33.25 32.14 -10.16
CA GLU A 43 33.89 33.43 -10.39
C GLU A 43 35.34 33.46 -9.90
N VAL A 44 36.18 34.22 -10.60
CA VAL A 44 37.55 34.51 -10.17
C VAL A 44 37.51 35.68 -9.20
N GLN A 45 37.93 35.44 -7.96
CA GLN A 45 38.01 36.46 -6.92
C GLN A 45 39.26 37.34 -7.09
N SER A 46 40.40 36.74 -7.42
CA SER A 46 41.66 37.48 -7.58
C SER A 46 42.67 36.76 -8.46
N ILE A 47 43.57 37.53 -9.06
CA ILE A 47 44.68 37.04 -9.89
C ILE A 47 45.98 37.68 -9.38
N HIS A 48 46.98 36.85 -9.09
CA HIS A 48 48.28 37.30 -8.56
C HIS A 48 49.43 36.73 -9.39
N ALA A 49 50.53 37.49 -9.48
CA ALA A 49 51.80 36.94 -9.91
C ALA A 49 52.39 36.11 -8.75
N GLY A 50 52.90 34.91 -9.06
CA GLY A 50 53.54 34.06 -8.07
C GLY A 50 54.84 34.68 -7.55
N PHE A 51 55.11 34.47 -6.26
CA PHE A 51 56.27 34.99 -5.55
C PHE A 51 57.13 33.83 -5.02
N ASP A 52 58.44 34.06 -4.88
CA ASP A 52 59.43 33.07 -4.39
C ASP A 52 59.35 31.73 -5.14
N TRP A 53 58.85 30.67 -4.49
CA TRP A 53 58.67 29.32 -5.03
C TRP A 53 57.69 29.22 -6.21
N ASP A 54 56.86 30.25 -6.40
CA ASP A 54 55.92 30.35 -7.52
C ASP A 54 56.34 31.36 -8.60
N ALA A 55 57.58 31.86 -8.55
CA ALA A 55 58.09 32.80 -9.54
C ALA A 55 57.89 32.30 -10.98
N GLY A 56 57.33 33.16 -11.83
CA GLY A 56 56.99 32.84 -13.22
C GLY A 56 55.62 32.19 -13.43
N LYS A 57 54.83 31.99 -12.38
CA LYS A 57 53.43 31.54 -12.46
C LYS A 57 52.46 32.71 -12.28
N VAL A 58 51.26 32.58 -12.83
CA VAL A 58 50.11 33.43 -12.52
C VAL A 58 49.09 32.56 -11.80
N LEU A 59 48.72 32.98 -10.60
CA LEU A 59 47.80 32.27 -9.71
C LEU A 59 46.42 32.90 -9.81
N ILE A 60 45.41 32.09 -10.10
CA ILE A 60 44.01 32.51 -10.21
C ILE A 60 43.26 31.89 -9.03
N PHE A 61 42.67 32.73 -8.19
CA PHE A 61 41.93 32.29 -7.00
C PHE A 61 40.43 32.38 -7.28
N PRO A 62 39.73 31.25 -7.38
CA PRO A 62 38.27 31.24 -7.48
C PRO A 62 37.62 31.68 -6.17
N ALA A 63 36.41 32.24 -6.24
CA ALA A 63 35.61 32.62 -5.07
C ALA A 63 35.21 31.40 -4.22
N GLN A 64 35.20 30.19 -4.80
CA GLN A 64 35.02 28.93 -4.09
C GLN A 64 36.22 28.01 -4.33
N PRO A 65 36.81 27.39 -3.28
CA PRO A 65 37.93 26.46 -3.44
C PRO A 65 37.59 25.28 -4.36
N LEU A 66 38.49 24.95 -5.28
CA LEU A 66 38.34 23.80 -6.18
C LEU A 66 39.09 22.58 -5.63
N THR A 67 38.50 21.40 -5.76
CA THR A 67 39.10 20.12 -5.34
C THR A 67 39.49 19.31 -6.57
N THR A 68 40.64 18.63 -6.51
CA THR A 68 41.08 17.70 -7.56
C THR A 68 40.38 16.35 -7.39
N LEU A 69 39.68 15.89 -8.42
CA LEU A 69 39.15 14.53 -8.49
C LEU A 69 40.18 13.58 -9.10
N THR A 70 40.23 12.37 -8.59
CA THR A 70 41.00 11.28 -9.19
C THR A 70 40.33 10.79 -10.48
N PRO A 71 41.07 10.16 -11.42
CA PRO A 71 40.48 9.58 -12.63
C PRO A 71 39.36 8.58 -12.33
N GLU A 72 39.50 7.77 -11.28
CA GLU A 72 38.48 6.81 -10.83
C GLU A 72 37.19 7.50 -10.36
N GLN A 73 37.31 8.58 -9.58
CA GLN A 73 36.15 9.36 -9.16
C GLN A 73 35.42 10.00 -10.35
N ILE A 74 36.17 10.45 -11.37
CA ILE A 74 35.58 11.01 -12.59
C ILE A 74 34.81 9.94 -13.36
N THR A 75 35.35 8.72 -13.48
CA THR A 75 34.65 7.61 -14.14
C THR A 75 33.39 7.21 -13.40
N ASP A 76 33.45 7.11 -12.06
CA ASP A 76 32.30 6.74 -11.24
C ASP A 76 31.16 7.77 -11.33
N ILE A 77 31.50 9.07 -11.27
CA ILE A 77 30.52 10.15 -11.43
C ILE A 77 29.89 10.08 -12.82
N THR A 78 30.70 9.88 -13.86
CA THR A 78 30.21 9.83 -15.25
C THR A 78 29.29 8.63 -15.48
N ASP A 79 29.66 7.45 -14.96
CA ASP A 79 28.86 6.23 -15.07
C ASP A 79 27.56 6.33 -14.28
N SER A 80 27.60 6.93 -13.09
CA SER A 80 26.41 7.19 -12.27
C SER A 80 25.42 8.13 -12.97
N VAL A 81 25.91 9.26 -13.50
CA VAL A 81 25.10 10.22 -14.27
C VAL A 81 24.52 9.56 -15.51
N ARG A 82 25.32 8.78 -16.25
CA ARG A 82 24.86 8.08 -17.45
C ARG A 82 23.78 7.04 -17.14
N LYS A 83 23.94 6.27 -16.06
CA LYS A 83 22.91 5.32 -15.61
C LYS A 83 21.64 6.07 -15.23
N GLY A 84 21.74 7.09 -14.38
CA GLY A 84 20.59 7.87 -13.88
C GLY A 84 19.84 8.68 -14.95
N GLN A 85 20.54 9.21 -15.97
CA GLN A 85 19.92 9.97 -17.06
C GLN A 85 19.52 9.10 -18.27
N SER A 86 19.79 7.80 -18.23
CA SER A 86 19.39 6.92 -19.33
C SER A 86 17.87 6.75 -19.40
N TRP A 87 17.34 6.63 -20.62
CA TRP A 87 15.94 6.26 -20.85
C TRP A 87 15.58 4.93 -20.15
N HIS A 88 16.54 4.00 -20.05
CA HIS A 88 16.34 2.72 -19.37
C HIS A 88 16.11 2.88 -17.86
N ALA A 89 16.87 3.74 -17.18
CA ALA A 89 16.62 4.04 -15.77
C ALA A 89 15.25 4.71 -15.55
N TYR A 90 14.82 5.57 -16.48
CA TYR A 90 13.46 6.12 -16.42
C TYR A 90 12.37 5.05 -16.59
N GLN A 91 12.56 4.09 -17.50
CA GLN A 91 11.63 2.97 -17.69
C GLN A 91 11.55 2.08 -16.44
N GLU A 92 12.69 1.77 -15.81
CA GLU A 92 12.73 1.01 -14.55
C GLU A 92 12.07 1.77 -13.41
N TYR A 93 12.37 3.06 -13.26
CA TYR A 93 11.71 3.92 -12.28
C TYR A 93 10.19 3.94 -12.46
N LYS A 94 9.71 4.09 -13.71
CA LYS A 94 8.29 4.06 -14.03
C LYS A 94 7.65 2.73 -13.60
N LYS A 95 8.30 1.61 -13.92
CA LYS A 95 7.84 0.27 -13.52
C LYS A 95 7.78 0.11 -12.01
N HIS A 96 8.82 0.50 -11.29
CA HIS A 96 8.83 0.43 -9.83
C HIS A 96 7.79 1.35 -9.19
N LYS A 97 7.60 2.55 -9.74
CA LYS A 97 6.56 3.47 -9.27
C LYS A 97 5.16 2.88 -9.45
N GLU A 98 4.90 2.21 -10.56
CA GLU A 98 3.63 1.50 -10.78
C GLU A 98 3.44 0.35 -9.78
N GLN A 99 4.48 -0.45 -9.54
CA GLN A 99 4.46 -1.51 -8.54
C GLN A 99 4.19 -0.99 -7.13
N LEU A 100 4.84 0.11 -6.73
CA LEU A 100 4.60 0.78 -5.46
C LEU A 100 3.16 1.27 -5.33
N GLY A 101 2.57 1.78 -6.41
CA GLY A 101 1.16 2.16 -6.44
C GLY A 101 0.23 0.97 -6.19
N LYS A 102 0.48 -0.17 -6.87
CA LYS A 102 -0.31 -1.41 -6.69
C LYS A 102 -0.21 -1.94 -5.26
N LEU A 103 1.01 -2.06 -4.74
CA LEU A 103 1.29 -2.50 -3.37
C LEU A 103 0.64 -1.58 -2.33
N SER A 104 0.63 -0.27 -2.56
CA SER A 104 -0.04 0.69 -1.66
C SER A 104 -1.55 0.43 -1.59
N ILE A 105 -2.19 0.19 -2.73
CA ILE A 105 -3.64 -0.09 -2.78
C ILE A 105 -3.96 -1.41 -2.09
N GLU A 106 -3.17 -2.45 -2.35
CA GLU A 106 -3.33 -3.76 -1.68
C GLU A 106 -3.14 -3.66 -0.17
N LEU A 107 -2.14 -2.88 0.28
CA LEU A 107 -1.87 -2.67 1.69
C LEU A 107 -3.01 -1.92 2.39
N ASP A 108 -3.59 -0.91 1.75
CA ASP A 108 -4.75 -0.20 2.27
C ASP A 108 -6.00 -1.10 2.31
N ALA A 109 -6.21 -1.93 1.29
CA ALA A 109 -7.30 -2.91 1.28
C ALA A 109 -7.14 -3.96 2.40
N ALA A 110 -5.94 -4.49 2.58
CA ALA A 110 -5.63 -5.46 3.64
C ALA A 110 -5.84 -4.86 5.04
N ARG A 111 -5.41 -3.60 5.25
CA ARG A 111 -5.63 -2.90 6.52
C ARG A 111 -7.11 -2.75 6.85
N ARG A 112 -7.93 -2.36 5.87
CA ARG A 112 -9.39 -2.27 6.05
C ARG A 112 -9.99 -3.62 6.42
N ARG A 113 -9.56 -4.69 5.74
CA ARG A 113 -10.05 -6.05 6.05
C ARG A 113 -9.67 -6.51 7.45
N ILE A 114 -8.46 -6.18 7.92
CA ILE A 114 -8.05 -6.48 9.30
C ILE A 114 -8.96 -5.75 10.30
N THR A 115 -9.21 -4.46 10.11
CA THR A 115 -10.06 -3.68 11.04
C THR A 115 -11.51 -4.18 11.09
N GLU A 116 -12.05 -4.65 9.96
CA GLU A 116 -13.37 -5.27 9.87
C GLU A 116 -13.42 -6.63 10.59
N LEU A 117 -12.44 -7.50 10.35
CA LEU A 117 -12.36 -8.79 11.04
C LEU A 117 -12.16 -8.64 12.55
N GLU A 118 -11.41 -7.62 12.98
CA GLU A 118 -11.24 -7.32 14.40
C GLU A 118 -12.55 -6.88 15.06
N SER A 119 -13.36 -6.06 14.38
CA SER A 119 -14.66 -5.63 14.91
C SER A 119 -15.65 -6.80 14.98
N GLU A 120 -15.75 -7.62 13.93
CA GLU A 120 -16.59 -8.83 13.90
C GLU A 120 -16.20 -9.80 15.04
N ARG A 121 -14.89 -10.03 15.23
CA ARG A 121 -14.39 -10.89 16.32
C ARG A 121 -14.72 -10.34 17.70
N ALA A 122 -14.67 -9.02 17.89
CA ALA A 122 -15.01 -8.42 19.18
C ALA A 122 -16.49 -8.64 19.54
N VAL A 123 -17.39 -8.49 18.56
CA VAL A 123 -18.84 -8.74 18.76
C VAL A 123 -19.10 -10.23 19.05
N LEU A 124 -18.53 -11.14 18.26
CA LEU A 124 -18.66 -12.59 18.51
C LEU A 124 -18.05 -13.00 19.86
N ALA A 125 -16.94 -12.38 20.28
CA ALA A 125 -16.35 -12.66 21.59
C ALA A 125 -17.23 -12.17 22.74
N ALA A 126 -17.89 -11.02 22.58
CA ALA A 126 -18.84 -10.51 23.57
C ALA A 126 -20.07 -11.42 23.69
N GLU A 127 -20.66 -11.85 22.57
CA GLU A 127 -21.77 -12.80 22.54
C GLU A 127 -21.38 -14.15 23.20
N ASN A 128 -20.18 -14.66 22.90
CA ASN A 128 -19.65 -15.87 23.55
C ASN A 128 -19.44 -15.71 25.06
N ALA A 129 -19.04 -14.52 25.52
CA ALA A 129 -18.91 -14.23 26.95
C ALA A 129 -20.28 -14.21 27.63
N GLU A 130 -21.29 -13.62 26.99
CA GLU A 130 -22.67 -13.61 27.46
C GLU A 130 -23.21 -15.04 27.58
N LEU A 131 -23.14 -15.84 26.51
CA LEU A 131 -23.56 -17.25 26.50
C LEU A 131 -22.95 -18.08 27.63
N LYS A 132 -21.68 -17.84 27.96
CA LYS A 132 -20.99 -18.53 29.06
C LYS A 132 -21.41 -18.05 30.45
N SER A 133 -21.92 -16.83 30.56
CA SER A 133 -22.36 -16.23 31.82
C SER A 133 -23.82 -16.53 32.15
N VAL A 134 -24.65 -16.85 31.15
CA VAL A 134 -26.07 -17.07 31.36
C VAL A 134 -26.29 -18.35 32.16
N HIS A 135 -27.01 -18.20 33.26
CA HIS A 135 -27.46 -19.30 34.11
C HIS A 135 -28.91 -19.04 34.54
N PRO A 136 -29.68 -20.09 34.91
CA PRO A 136 -31.04 -19.91 35.39
C PRO A 136 -31.04 -19.01 36.64
N GLN A 137 -32.04 -18.15 36.77
CA GLN A 137 -32.18 -17.34 37.98
C GLN A 137 -32.42 -18.24 39.20
N PRO A 138 -31.64 -18.07 40.28
CA PRO A 138 -31.92 -18.75 41.54
C PRO A 138 -33.35 -18.44 41.99
N PHE A 139 -34.11 -19.49 42.33
CA PHE A 139 -35.51 -19.38 42.79
C PHE A 139 -36.49 -18.73 41.79
N GLY A 140 -36.15 -18.67 40.50
CA GLY A 140 -37.08 -18.26 39.44
C GLY A 140 -38.14 -19.32 39.12
N ALA A 141 -39.15 -18.96 38.33
CA ALA A 141 -40.25 -19.86 37.95
C ALA A 141 -39.77 -21.16 37.29
N GLU A 142 -38.73 -21.08 36.44
CA GLU A 142 -38.14 -22.26 35.80
C GLU A 142 -37.33 -23.12 36.77
N MET A 143 -36.70 -22.52 37.77
CA MET A 143 -36.06 -23.26 38.87
C MET A 143 -37.10 -24.01 39.71
N MET A 144 -38.24 -23.38 39.99
CA MET A 144 -39.33 -24.03 40.72
C MET A 144 -39.92 -25.20 39.93
N LYS A 145 -40.18 -25.03 38.62
CA LYS A 145 -40.61 -26.14 37.74
C LYS A 145 -39.60 -27.28 37.70
N ALA A 146 -38.30 -26.97 37.70
CA ALA A 146 -37.25 -27.98 37.73
C ALA A 146 -37.24 -28.76 39.06
N LEU A 147 -37.44 -28.09 40.19
CA LEU A 147 -37.59 -28.73 41.51
C LEU A 147 -38.83 -29.62 41.55
N ASP A 148 -39.98 -29.15 41.08
CA ASP A 148 -41.22 -29.94 41.01
C ASP A 148 -41.02 -31.21 40.16
N ALA A 149 -40.31 -31.09 39.03
CA ALA A 149 -40.01 -32.22 38.14
C ALA A 149 -39.03 -33.23 38.78
N TYR A 150 -38.11 -32.74 39.62
CA TYR A 150 -37.21 -33.58 40.39
C TYR A 150 -37.97 -34.34 41.50
N GLU A 151 -38.71 -33.61 42.35
CA GLU A 151 -39.45 -34.18 43.48
C GLU A 151 -40.45 -35.26 43.05
N LYS A 152 -41.09 -35.08 41.89
CA LYS A 152 -42.04 -36.06 41.34
C LYS A 152 -41.45 -37.47 41.14
N HIS A 153 -40.15 -37.58 40.89
CA HIS A 153 -39.49 -38.85 40.60
C HIS A 153 -38.41 -39.22 41.61
N GLN A 154 -38.19 -38.40 42.65
CA GLN A 154 -37.05 -38.56 43.56
C GLN A 154 -37.05 -39.89 44.32
N ASP A 155 -38.23 -40.43 44.66
CA ASP A 155 -38.37 -41.62 45.49
C ASP A 155 -38.27 -42.93 44.69
N GLU A 156 -38.60 -42.91 43.40
CA GLU A 156 -38.66 -44.11 42.55
C GLU A 156 -37.47 -44.19 41.58
N VAL A 157 -37.21 -43.11 40.84
CA VAL A 157 -36.20 -43.05 39.78
C VAL A 157 -35.51 -41.68 39.82
N PRO A 158 -34.61 -41.47 40.79
CA PRO A 158 -33.99 -40.16 41.03
C PRO A 158 -33.22 -39.63 39.82
N GLU A 159 -32.65 -40.50 38.98
CA GLU A 159 -31.98 -40.12 37.74
C GLU A 159 -32.94 -39.48 36.73
N THR A 160 -34.19 -39.97 36.65
CA THR A 160 -35.22 -39.38 35.78
C THR A 160 -35.64 -38.00 36.29
N GLY A 161 -35.82 -37.84 37.60
CA GLY A 161 -36.09 -36.53 38.21
C GLY A 161 -34.98 -35.53 37.91
N MET A 162 -33.71 -35.96 38.05
CA MET A 162 -32.55 -35.12 37.79
C MET A 162 -32.41 -34.71 36.32
N LEU A 163 -32.64 -35.65 35.38
CA LEU A 163 -32.62 -35.36 33.95
C LEU A 163 -33.75 -34.41 33.53
N ASN A 164 -34.96 -34.61 34.05
CA ASN A 164 -36.09 -33.73 33.75
C ASN A 164 -35.83 -32.30 34.24
N ALA A 165 -35.34 -32.15 35.48
CA ALA A 165 -34.94 -30.86 36.03
C ALA A 165 -33.85 -30.19 35.18
N PHE A 166 -32.84 -30.95 34.75
CA PHE A 166 -31.77 -30.46 33.89
C PHE A 166 -32.29 -29.93 32.55
N PHE A 167 -33.18 -30.66 31.86
CA PHE A 167 -33.72 -30.21 30.58
C PHE A 167 -34.56 -28.95 30.72
N ILE A 168 -35.39 -28.84 31.78
CA ILE A 168 -36.16 -27.62 32.05
C ILE A 168 -35.21 -26.41 32.23
N LEU A 169 -34.18 -26.56 33.06
CA LEU A 169 -33.22 -25.49 33.30
C LEU A 169 -32.42 -25.11 32.05
N ARG A 170 -31.96 -26.11 31.29
CA ARG A 170 -31.24 -25.89 30.03
C ARG A 170 -32.12 -25.16 29.02
N ASP A 171 -33.35 -25.61 28.82
CA ASP A 171 -34.25 -25.07 27.80
C ASP A 171 -34.83 -23.69 28.19
N SER A 172 -34.78 -23.36 29.49
CA SER A 172 -35.09 -22.02 29.97
C SER A 172 -34.07 -20.95 29.55
N ILE A 173 -32.83 -21.37 29.24
CA ILE A 173 -31.78 -20.47 28.77
C ILE A 173 -31.95 -20.29 27.27
N ARG A 174 -32.64 -19.21 26.89
CA ARG A 174 -32.70 -18.74 25.50
C ARG A 174 -31.95 -17.41 25.42
N VAL A 175 -30.82 -17.45 24.75
CA VAL A 175 -30.00 -16.27 24.46
C VAL A 175 -30.00 -16.11 22.95
N ASP A 176 -30.43 -14.96 22.48
CA ASP A 176 -30.34 -14.64 21.05
C ASP A 176 -28.86 -14.48 20.67
N THR A 177 -28.48 -15.02 19.52
CA THR A 177 -27.09 -14.97 19.02
C THR A 177 -27.00 -14.22 17.70
N PRO A 178 -27.36 -12.92 17.67
CA PRO A 178 -27.48 -12.15 16.44
C PRO A 178 -26.15 -12.03 15.67
N ALA A 179 -25.00 -12.02 16.36
CA ALA A 179 -23.70 -11.95 15.71
C ALA A 179 -23.36 -13.28 15.03
N THR A 180 -23.65 -14.41 15.70
CA THR A 180 -23.54 -15.73 15.08
C THR A 180 -24.49 -15.88 13.89
N ASP A 181 -25.73 -15.41 14.00
CA ASP A 181 -26.71 -15.47 12.91
C ASP A 181 -26.29 -14.63 11.70
N ALA A 182 -25.78 -13.41 11.94
CA ALA A 182 -25.22 -12.56 10.91
C ALA A 182 -23.99 -13.19 10.24
N PHE A 183 -23.09 -13.82 11.02
CA PHE A 183 -21.95 -14.56 10.48
C PHE A 183 -22.40 -15.72 9.59
N LEU A 184 -23.38 -16.52 10.02
CA LEU A 184 -23.91 -17.63 9.22
C LEU A 184 -24.61 -17.14 7.95
N ALA A 185 -25.30 -16.00 8.01
CA ALA A 185 -25.89 -15.35 6.83
C ALA A 185 -24.81 -14.92 5.82
N GLU A 186 -23.71 -14.34 6.30
CA GLU A 186 -22.57 -13.95 5.46
C GLU A 186 -21.89 -15.17 4.83
N VAL A 187 -21.64 -16.23 5.60
CA VAL A 187 -21.05 -17.49 5.07
C VAL A 187 -21.94 -18.10 3.98
N ARG A 188 -23.26 -18.09 4.18
CA ARG A 188 -24.21 -18.54 3.15
C ARG A 188 -24.15 -17.63 1.91
N ALA A 189 -24.10 -16.31 2.08
CA ALA A 189 -23.99 -15.36 0.99
C ALA A 189 -22.69 -15.57 0.18
N GLN A 190 -21.55 -15.78 0.84
CA GLN A 190 -20.27 -16.08 0.19
C GLN A 190 -20.32 -17.36 -0.64
N GLY A 191 -20.97 -18.42 -0.14
CA GLY A 191 -21.17 -19.64 -0.91
C GLY A 191 -21.99 -19.42 -2.19
N VAL A 192 -22.97 -18.52 -2.15
CA VAL A 192 -23.77 -18.12 -3.31
C VAL A 192 -22.96 -17.23 -4.27
N GLU A 193 -22.13 -16.33 -3.76
CA GLU A 193 -21.24 -15.51 -4.59
C GLU A 193 -20.19 -16.34 -5.34
N MET A 194 -19.66 -17.39 -4.71
CA MET A 194 -18.79 -18.36 -5.40
C MET A 194 -19.48 -19.02 -6.59
N TYR A 195 -20.80 -19.25 -6.51
CA TYR A 195 -21.56 -19.76 -7.65
C TYR A 195 -21.73 -18.70 -8.75
N ALA A 196 -21.94 -17.42 -8.39
CA ALA A 196 -21.95 -16.33 -9.37
C ALA A 196 -20.60 -16.18 -10.09
N ASP A 197 -19.48 -16.31 -9.38
CA ASP A 197 -18.14 -16.27 -9.98
C ASP A 197 -17.93 -17.44 -10.95
N ASN A 198 -18.45 -18.63 -10.62
CA ASN A 198 -18.43 -19.76 -11.52
C ASN A 198 -19.27 -19.53 -12.80
N LEU A 199 -20.40 -18.82 -12.69
CA LEU A 199 -21.20 -18.42 -13.85
C LEU A 199 -20.45 -17.43 -14.75
N ASP A 200 -19.73 -16.47 -14.17
CA ASP A 200 -18.91 -15.52 -14.93
C ASP A 200 -17.75 -16.22 -15.64
N ASN A 201 -17.09 -17.18 -14.98
CA ASN A 201 -16.08 -18.02 -15.63
C ASN A 201 -16.66 -18.78 -16.84
N GLY A 202 -17.87 -19.34 -16.67
CA GLY A 202 -18.59 -19.98 -17.77
C GLY A 202 -18.96 -19.00 -18.90
N ALA A 203 -19.26 -17.74 -18.57
CA ALA A 203 -19.54 -16.71 -19.55
C ALA A 203 -18.28 -16.36 -20.37
N ASP A 204 -17.12 -16.29 -19.72
CA ASP A 204 -15.85 -16.01 -20.41
C ASP A 204 -15.46 -17.16 -21.37
N ASP A 205 -15.72 -18.40 -20.99
CA ASP A 205 -15.52 -19.55 -21.89
C ASP A 205 -16.50 -19.55 -23.06
N ALA A 206 -17.77 -19.18 -22.83
CA ALA A 206 -18.76 -18.99 -23.89
C ALA A 206 -18.37 -17.86 -24.86
N GLU A 207 -17.77 -16.78 -24.34
CA GLU A 207 -17.27 -15.65 -25.13
C GLU A 207 -16.12 -16.10 -26.04
N ARG A 208 -15.18 -16.89 -25.52
CA ARG A 208 -14.11 -17.51 -26.34
C ARG A 208 -14.65 -18.42 -27.44
N GLY A 209 -15.78 -19.08 -27.18
CA GLY A 209 -16.47 -19.95 -28.14
C GLY A 209 -17.38 -19.21 -29.14
N GLY A 210 -17.57 -17.90 -29.01
CA GLY A 210 -18.46 -17.11 -29.87
C GLY A 210 -19.95 -17.32 -29.60
N PHE A 211 -20.34 -17.75 -28.39
CA PHE A 211 -21.73 -18.00 -28.02
C PHE A 211 -22.38 -16.78 -27.33
N ASP A 212 -22.57 -15.68 -28.06
CA ASP A 212 -23.08 -14.39 -27.54
C ASP A 212 -24.33 -14.49 -26.65
N TYR A 213 -25.27 -15.37 -27.00
CA TYR A 213 -26.48 -15.58 -26.18
C TYR A 213 -26.17 -16.20 -24.82
N ALA A 214 -25.26 -17.17 -24.77
CA ALA A 214 -24.85 -17.82 -23.53
C ALA A 214 -24.10 -16.85 -22.61
N VAL A 215 -23.24 -15.99 -23.17
CA VAL A 215 -22.53 -14.94 -22.42
C VAL A 215 -23.53 -14.02 -21.72
N LYS A 216 -24.52 -13.50 -22.45
CA LYS A 216 -25.55 -12.60 -21.88
C LYS A 216 -26.37 -13.28 -20.80
N PHE A 217 -26.78 -14.54 -21.03
CA PHE A 217 -27.54 -15.31 -20.06
C PHE A 217 -26.74 -15.54 -18.76
N LEU A 218 -25.50 -16.04 -18.87
CA LEU A 218 -24.67 -16.39 -17.72
C LEU A 218 -24.31 -15.16 -16.88
N ARG A 219 -23.95 -14.03 -17.51
CA ARG A 219 -23.68 -12.77 -16.78
C ARG A 219 -24.93 -12.20 -16.12
N SER A 220 -26.09 -12.33 -16.76
CA SER A 220 -27.38 -11.94 -16.16
C SER A 220 -27.70 -12.81 -14.95
N GLU A 221 -27.49 -14.13 -15.05
CA GLU A 221 -27.74 -15.05 -13.95
C GLU A 221 -26.76 -14.82 -12.79
N ALA A 222 -25.48 -14.62 -13.06
CA ALA A 222 -24.49 -14.26 -12.05
C ALA A 222 -24.90 -13.00 -11.28
N SER A 223 -25.48 -12.01 -11.98
CA SER A 223 -26.00 -10.78 -11.34
C SER A 223 -27.21 -11.08 -10.43
N SER A 224 -28.16 -11.91 -10.87
CA SER A 224 -29.31 -12.34 -10.05
C SER A 224 -28.87 -13.12 -8.82
N VAL A 225 -27.89 -14.01 -8.96
CA VAL A 225 -27.32 -14.80 -7.87
C VAL A 225 -26.65 -13.89 -6.83
N ARG A 226 -25.91 -12.86 -7.25
CA ARG A 226 -25.34 -11.86 -6.33
C ARG A 226 -26.42 -11.06 -5.58
N LEU A 227 -27.51 -10.70 -6.25
CA LEU A 227 -28.65 -10.07 -5.58
C LEU A 227 -29.29 -10.98 -4.52
N PHE A 228 -29.35 -12.29 -4.77
CA PHE A 228 -29.81 -13.25 -3.77
C PHE A 228 -28.85 -13.37 -2.58
N ALA A 229 -27.53 -13.34 -2.81
CA ALA A 229 -26.54 -13.29 -1.73
C ALA A 229 -26.75 -12.06 -0.82
N ASP A 230 -27.04 -10.89 -1.40
CA ASP A 230 -27.38 -9.68 -0.64
C ASP A 230 -28.67 -9.80 0.17
N GLN A 231 -29.64 -10.60 -0.28
CA GLN A 231 -30.84 -10.89 0.49
C GLN A 231 -30.55 -11.78 1.69
N LEU A 232 -29.65 -12.77 1.55
CA LEU A 232 -29.25 -13.63 2.66
C LEU A 232 -28.62 -12.81 3.80
N ARG A 233 -27.76 -11.82 3.47
CA ARG A 233 -27.17 -10.90 4.46
C ARG A 233 -28.20 -10.09 5.25
N LYS A 234 -29.34 -9.79 4.64
CA LYS A 234 -30.43 -9.02 5.28
C LYS A 234 -31.36 -9.90 6.12
N GLY A 235 -31.07 -11.20 6.25
CA GLY A 235 -31.97 -12.15 6.91
C GLY A 235 -33.21 -12.48 6.09
N GLY A 236 -33.15 -12.35 4.76
CA GLY A 236 -34.25 -12.67 3.87
C GLY A 236 -34.71 -14.12 4.06
N SER A 237 -36.03 -14.32 4.15
CA SER A 237 -36.66 -15.62 4.33
C SER A 237 -36.22 -16.61 3.26
N GLN A 238 -35.62 -17.72 3.68
CA GLN A 238 -35.49 -18.93 2.86
C GLN A 238 -36.84 -19.64 2.76
#